data_AF-A0A497KRX1-F1
#
_entry.id   AF-A0A497KRX1-F1
#
_cell.length_a   1.000
_cell.length_b   1.000
_cell.length_c   1.000
_cell.angle_alpha   90.00
_cell.angle_beta   90.00
_cell.angle_gamma   90.00
#
_symmetry.space_group_name_H-M   'P 1'
#
loop_
_entity.id
_entity.type
_entity.pdbx_description
1 polymer ?
#
loop_
_entity_poly.entity_id
_entity_poly.type
_entity_poly.pdbx_seq_one_letter_code
_entity_poly.pdbx_strand_id
1 'polypeptide(L)'
;APDALVIFTSDHGTPLLSHGLSSKGPAMYDETTRIPFIVKWKGRIPKGKVCEHPVSHINIAPTILEVAGLDVPPFLEGRSILSTFFDPEVKPNDYIFMEFTRYEVNHDGWGGFQPIRCVFDGRYKLVINLHYMDELYDLKKDPQEMINLIDSPEHAEVRDHLHDKILEWMDETRDVFRGPIWERRPWRKKRRMGWNGSGKTRPRRDDGYEPRVLLYETGLPVEKWEYEKK
;
A
#
# COMPACT_ATOMS: atom_id res chain seq x y z
N ALA A 1 1.31 24.04 24.25
CA ALA A 1 2.43 23.09 24.46
C ALA A 1 3.59 23.43 23.51
N PRO A 2 4.60 24.20 23.94
CA PRO A 2 5.71 24.64 23.07
C PRO A 2 6.62 23.50 22.62
N ASP A 3 6.63 22.37 23.33
CA ASP A 3 7.47 21.20 23.08
C ASP A 3 6.74 20.03 22.41
N ALA A 4 5.46 20.22 22.05
CA ALA A 4 4.67 19.19 21.41
C ALA A 4 5.24 18.81 20.04
N LEU A 5 5.22 17.52 19.73
CA LEU A 5 5.27 17.02 18.37
C LEU A 5 3.95 17.38 17.69
N VAL A 6 4.02 18.06 16.55
CA VAL A 6 2.86 18.39 15.71
C VAL A 6 3.04 17.69 14.37
N ILE A 7 2.07 16.87 13.99
CA ILE A 7 1.94 16.26 12.67
C ILE A 7 0.71 16.88 12.00
N PHE A 8 0.90 17.47 10.82
CA PHE A 8 -0.17 18.01 9.98
C PHE A 8 -0.27 17.17 8.72
N THR A 9 -1.46 16.66 8.41
CA THR A 9 -1.71 15.83 7.24
C THR A 9 -3.17 15.90 6.78
N SER A 10 -3.52 15.15 5.72
CA SER A 10 -4.87 14.97 5.21
C SER A 10 -5.23 13.48 5.23
N ASP A 11 -6.50 13.12 5.13
CA ASP A 11 -6.92 11.73 4.92
C ASP A 11 -6.71 11.30 3.46
N HIS A 12 -7.06 12.18 2.54
CA HIS A 12 -6.84 12.06 1.10
C HIS A 12 -6.76 13.47 0.45
N GLY A 13 -6.49 13.52 -0.85
CA GLY A 13 -6.49 14.74 -1.66
C GLY A 13 -7.77 14.93 -2.48
N THR A 14 -7.72 15.78 -3.50
CA THR A 14 -8.81 16.01 -4.46
C THR A 14 -8.22 16.39 -5.82
N PRO A 15 -8.69 15.80 -6.93
CA PRO A 15 -8.15 16.05 -8.27
C PRO A 15 -8.45 17.44 -8.81
N LEU A 16 -9.43 18.17 -8.26
CA LEU A 16 -9.77 19.53 -8.73
C LEU A 16 -9.93 19.64 -10.27
N LEU A 17 -10.59 18.64 -10.89
CA LEU A 17 -10.76 18.50 -12.35
C LEU A 17 -9.54 17.98 -13.14
N SER A 18 -8.41 17.71 -12.49
CA SER A 18 -7.33 16.88 -13.07
C SER A 18 -7.90 15.53 -13.54
N HIS A 19 -7.40 15.04 -14.66
CA HIS A 19 -7.87 13.80 -15.30
C HIS A 19 -9.39 13.76 -15.61
N GLY A 20 -10.07 14.92 -15.61
CA GLY A 20 -11.53 14.99 -15.74
C GLY A 20 -12.29 14.48 -14.50
N LEU A 21 -11.61 14.33 -13.36
CA LEU A 21 -12.17 13.78 -12.13
C LEU A 21 -12.52 14.89 -11.13
N SER A 22 -13.51 14.64 -10.28
CA SER A 22 -13.89 15.54 -9.19
C SER A 22 -14.05 14.77 -7.87
N SER A 23 -14.03 15.49 -6.74
CA SER A 23 -14.17 14.91 -5.40
C SER A 23 -13.03 13.95 -5.03
N LYS A 24 -13.32 12.74 -4.58
CA LYS A 24 -12.36 11.66 -4.38
C LYS A 24 -13.01 10.35 -4.78
N GLY A 25 -12.20 9.36 -5.12
CA GLY A 25 -12.74 8.10 -5.59
C GLY A 25 -11.70 7.06 -5.97
N PRO A 26 -12.10 6.08 -6.78
CA PRO A 26 -11.31 4.92 -7.16
C PRO A 26 -10.28 5.25 -8.26
N ALA A 27 -9.46 6.27 -8.01
CA ALA A 27 -8.36 6.67 -8.86
C ALA A 27 -7.13 6.94 -7.99
N MET A 28 -5.96 6.48 -8.44
CA MET A 28 -4.72 6.46 -7.64
C MET A 28 -3.73 7.57 -8.03
N TYR A 29 -4.22 8.62 -8.70
CA TYR A 29 -3.42 9.79 -9.08
C TYR A 29 -2.99 10.60 -7.85
N ASP A 30 -1.84 11.25 -7.96
CA ASP A 30 -1.18 12.00 -6.89
C ASP A 30 -2.09 13.09 -6.29
N GLU A 31 -2.95 13.72 -7.08
CA GLU A 31 -3.88 14.71 -6.52
C GLU A 31 -4.87 14.11 -5.52
N THR A 32 -5.13 12.79 -5.57
CA THR A 32 -5.95 12.07 -4.60
C THR A 32 -5.11 11.39 -3.52
N THR A 33 -3.97 10.79 -3.87
CA THR A 33 -3.23 9.92 -2.94
C THR A 33 -2.03 10.58 -2.29
N ARG A 34 -1.43 11.61 -2.89
CA ARG A 34 -0.25 12.30 -2.37
C ARG A 34 -0.66 13.51 -1.54
N ILE A 35 -0.85 13.23 -0.26
CA ILE A 35 -1.30 14.19 0.75
C ILE A 35 -0.14 14.98 1.38
N PRO A 36 -0.41 16.17 1.95
CA PRO A 36 0.58 16.86 2.77
C PRO A 36 0.93 16.02 4.00
N PHE A 37 2.21 16.02 4.38
CA PHE A 37 2.69 15.43 5.63
C PHE A 37 3.81 16.31 6.20
N ILE A 38 3.47 17.15 7.18
CA ILE A 38 4.40 18.13 7.76
C ILE A 38 4.58 17.82 9.24
N VAL A 39 5.83 17.68 9.66
CA VAL A 39 6.18 17.40 11.05
C VAL A 39 6.93 18.59 11.65
N LYS A 40 6.54 18.99 12.85
CA LYS A 40 7.20 20.02 13.64
C LYS A 40 7.45 19.51 15.05
N TRP A 41 8.72 19.46 15.44
CA TRP A 41 9.12 19.16 16.81
C TRP A 41 10.26 20.09 17.24
N LYS A 42 9.88 21.18 17.93
CA LYS A 42 10.78 22.28 18.24
C LYS A 42 11.99 21.78 19.05
N GLY A 43 13.20 22.03 18.52
CA GLY A 43 14.46 21.68 19.20
C GLY A 43 14.80 20.19 19.19
N ARG A 44 14.01 19.34 18.51
CA ARG A 44 14.23 17.89 18.42
C ARG A 44 14.61 17.42 17.02
N ILE A 45 14.03 18.03 15.99
CA ILE A 45 14.23 17.64 14.59
C ILE A 45 14.79 18.79 13.73
N PRO A 46 15.47 18.50 12.60
CA PRO A 46 15.96 19.52 11.68
C PRO A 46 14.82 20.40 11.12
N LYS A 47 15.10 21.70 10.93
CA LYS A 47 14.13 22.65 10.36
C LYS A 47 14.29 22.76 8.85
N GLY A 48 13.17 22.88 8.14
CA GLY A 48 13.15 23.16 6.70
C GLY A 48 13.76 22.05 5.83
N LYS A 49 13.79 20.82 6.34
CA LYS A 49 14.25 19.65 5.59
C LYS A 49 13.06 18.90 4.97
N VAL A 50 13.34 18.19 3.89
CA VAL A 50 12.38 17.40 3.12
C VAL A 50 12.92 15.98 3.03
N CYS A 51 12.05 15.00 3.26
CA CYS A 51 12.30 13.60 2.95
C CYS A 51 11.65 13.31 1.59
N GLU A 52 12.44 12.98 0.57
CA GLU A 52 11.96 12.67 -0.78
C GLU A 52 11.50 11.20 -0.92
N HIS A 53 11.66 10.40 0.14
CA HIS A 53 11.31 8.99 0.12
C HIS A 53 9.83 8.73 0.47
N PRO A 54 9.25 7.62 -0.02
CA PRO A 54 7.85 7.29 0.21
C PRO A 54 7.46 7.14 1.69
N VAL A 55 6.45 7.88 2.13
CA VAL A 55 5.83 7.76 3.46
C VAL A 55 4.38 7.31 3.27
N SER A 56 3.90 6.39 4.10
CA SER A 56 2.50 5.95 4.12
C SER A 56 1.80 6.37 5.40
N HIS A 57 0.49 6.59 5.32
CA HIS A 57 -0.34 6.98 6.47
C HIS A 57 -0.30 5.91 7.59
N ILE A 58 -0.13 4.63 7.24
CA ILE A 58 0.01 3.54 8.23
C ILE A 58 1.25 3.70 9.12
N ASN A 59 2.23 4.52 8.74
CA ASN A 59 3.40 4.81 9.57
C ASN A 59 3.09 5.74 10.76
N ILE A 60 1.96 6.46 10.76
CA ILE A 60 1.67 7.47 11.79
C ILE A 60 1.46 6.83 13.16
N ALA A 61 0.57 5.84 13.26
CA ALA A 61 0.24 5.18 14.52
C ALA A 61 1.47 4.59 15.24
N PRO A 62 2.31 3.74 14.60
CA PRO A 62 3.51 3.22 15.25
C PRO A 62 4.52 4.31 15.63
N THR A 63 4.61 5.40 14.84
CA THR A 63 5.49 6.54 15.17
C THR A 63 5.02 7.29 16.41
N ILE A 64 3.72 7.53 16.56
CA ILE A 64 3.16 8.18 17.75
C ILE A 64 3.38 7.33 19.00
N LEU A 65 3.19 6.00 18.90
CA LEU A 65 3.44 5.07 20.00
C LEU A 65 4.91 5.11 20.44
N GLU A 66 5.85 5.04 19.49
CA GLU A 66 7.28 5.12 19.79
C GLU A 66 7.65 6.47 20.44
N VAL A 67 7.11 7.58 19.93
CA VAL A 67 7.31 8.92 20.54
C VAL A 67 6.79 8.97 21.98
N ALA A 68 5.68 8.28 22.27
CA ALA A 68 5.12 8.17 23.61
C ALA A 68 5.87 7.18 24.52
N GLY A 69 6.86 6.45 24.01
CA GLY A 69 7.57 5.40 24.75
C GLY A 69 6.70 4.16 25.00
N LEU A 70 5.71 3.91 24.14
CA LEU A 70 4.81 2.76 24.21
C LEU A 70 5.25 1.68 23.22
N ASP A 71 4.95 0.42 23.55
CA ASP A 71 5.19 -0.70 22.65
C ASP A 71 4.33 -0.58 21.39
N VAL A 72 4.94 -0.88 20.24
CA VAL A 72 4.24 -0.93 18.94
C VAL A 72 3.67 -2.33 18.74
N PRO A 73 2.33 -2.50 18.65
CA PRO A 73 1.74 -3.81 18.46
C PRO A 73 2.14 -4.44 17.11
N PRO A 74 2.38 -5.77 17.06
CA PRO A 74 2.87 -6.46 15.87
C PRO A 74 1.86 -6.55 14.73
N PHE A 75 0.56 -6.32 14.99
CA PHE A 75 -0.48 -6.34 13.96
C PHE A 75 -0.56 -5.05 13.14
N LEU A 76 0.11 -3.97 13.57
CA LEU A 76 0.22 -2.76 12.76
C LEU A 76 1.16 -3.03 11.58
N GLU A 77 0.62 -2.90 10.37
CA GLU A 77 1.39 -3.18 9.14
C GLU A 77 2.38 -2.07 8.80
N GLY A 78 2.15 -0.87 9.33
CA GLY A 78 3.10 0.22 9.25
C GLY A 78 4.21 0.06 10.28
N ARG A 79 5.37 0.62 9.96
CA ARG A 79 6.48 0.81 10.92
C ARG A 79 6.61 2.26 11.33
N SER A 80 7.22 2.49 12.49
CA SER A 80 7.60 3.84 12.89
C SER A 80 8.62 4.43 11.93
N ILE A 81 8.47 5.72 11.67
CA ILE A 81 9.38 6.53 10.85
C ILE A 81 10.06 7.62 11.69
N LEU A 82 10.10 7.44 13.01
CA LEU A 82 10.70 8.40 13.95
C LEU A 82 12.16 8.72 13.59
N SER A 83 12.93 7.72 13.14
CA SER A 83 14.32 7.93 12.69
C SER A 83 14.41 8.93 11.52
N THR A 84 13.45 8.89 10.59
CA THR A 84 13.37 9.81 9.45
C THR A 84 13.06 11.24 9.89
N PHE A 85 12.42 11.43 11.04
CA PHE A 85 12.21 12.78 11.59
C PHE A 85 13.53 13.42 12.02
N PHE A 86 14.48 12.64 12.53
CA PHE A 86 15.80 13.11 12.94
C PHE A 86 16.77 13.25 11.77
N ASP A 87 16.70 12.31 10.82
CA ASP A 87 17.51 12.30 9.61
C ASP A 87 16.63 12.04 8.36
N PRO A 88 16.30 13.08 7.58
CA PRO A 88 15.46 12.99 6.38
C PRO A 88 16.02 12.10 5.26
N GLU A 89 17.31 11.75 5.30
CA GLU A 89 17.92 10.82 4.34
C GLU A 89 17.65 9.35 4.70
N VAL A 90 17.21 9.06 5.93
CA VAL A 90 16.82 7.71 6.34
C VAL A 90 15.52 7.34 5.65
N LYS A 91 15.63 6.44 4.67
CA LYS A 91 14.51 5.94 3.87
C LYS A 91 13.44 5.26 4.75
N PRO A 92 12.23 5.83 4.89
CA PRO A 92 11.17 5.29 5.74
C PRO A 92 10.50 4.06 5.13
N ASN A 93 10.38 3.95 3.81
CA ASN A 93 9.84 2.78 3.12
C ASN A 93 10.50 2.60 1.75
N ASP A 94 10.67 1.34 1.32
CA ASP A 94 11.04 1.02 -0.07
C ASP A 94 9.85 1.11 -1.02
N TYR A 95 8.69 0.71 -0.52
CA TYR A 95 7.41 0.69 -1.23
C TYR A 95 6.31 1.19 -0.31
N ILE A 96 5.33 1.88 -0.86
CA ILE A 96 4.07 2.17 -0.19
C ILE A 96 2.92 1.63 -1.02
N PHE A 97 1.84 1.26 -0.32
CA PHE A 97 0.67 0.65 -0.92
C PHE A 97 -0.56 1.52 -0.68
N MET A 98 -1.45 1.56 -1.66
CA MET A 98 -2.71 2.29 -1.63
C MET A 98 -3.81 1.37 -2.15
N GLU A 99 -4.99 1.50 -1.56
CA GLU A 99 -6.11 0.61 -1.86
C GLU A 99 -7.41 1.41 -2.02
N PHE A 100 -8.24 0.96 -2.95
CA PHE A 100 -9.66 1.30 -2.99
C PHE A 100 -10.42 -0.01 -3.18
N THR A 101 -11.57 -0.13 -2.52
CA THR A 101 -12.39 -1.35 -2.58
C THR A 101 -13.84 -1.00 -2.81
N ARG A 102 -14.41 -0.14 -1.98
CA ARG A 102 -15.79 0.31 -2.07
C ARG A 102 -15.91 1.58 -1.24
N TYR A 103 -16.71 2.53 -1.70
CA TYR A 103 -16.97 3.77 -0.97
C TYR A 103 -17.85 3.50 0.27
N GLU A 104 -19.02 2.87 0.07
CA GLU A 104 -19.95 2.52 1.15
C GLU A 104 -20.71 1.22 0.83
N VAL A 105 -21.13 0.50 1.87
CA VAL A 105 -21.86 -0.78 1.74
C VAL A 105 -23.20 -0.62 1.01
N ASN A 106 -23.90 0.50 1.21
CA ASN A 106 -25.26 0.74 0.70
C ASN A 106 -25.34 1.74 -0.46
N HIS A 107 -24.20 2.10 -1.06
CA HIS A 107 -24.15 3.08 -2.15
C HIS A 107 -23.72 2.41 -3.46
N ASP A 108 -24.70 2.10 -4.32
CA ASP A 108 -24.48 1.41 -5.60
C ASP A 108 -24.17 2.36 -6.78
N GLY A 109 -23.89 3.63 -6.49
CA GLY A 109 -23.46 4.62 -7.49
C GLY A 109 -21.99 4.48 -7.90
N TRP A 110 -21.40 5.59 -8.36
CA TRP A 110 -20.01 5.63 -8.88
C TRP A 110 -18.96 5.05 -7.91
N GLY A 111 -19.17 5.15 -6.59
CA GLY A 111 -18.31 4.58 -5.55
C GLY A 111 -18.61 3.12 -5.16
N GLY A 112 -19.27 2.32 -6.01
CA GLY A 112 -19.57 0.91 -5.76
C GLY A 112 -18.33 0.02 -5.56
N PHE A 113 -18.48 -1.30 -5.70
CA PHE A 113 -17.34 -2.21 -5.57
C PHE A 113 -16.32 -2.03 -6.70
N GLN A 114 -15.14 -1.53 -6.35
CA GLN A 114 -14.01 -1.23 -7.22
C GLN A 114 -12.71 -1.71 -6.56
N PRO A 115 -12.31 -2.98 -6.75
CA PRO A 115 -11.10 -3.54 -6.17
C PRO A 115 -9.86 -3.03 -6.91
N ILE A 116 -9.15 -2.11 -6.28
CA ILE A 116 -7.93 -1.48 -6.78
C ILE A 116 -6.80 -1.65 -5.76
N ARG A 117 -5.63 -2.03 -6.26
CA ARG A 117 -4.37 -2.03 -5.50
C ARG A 117 -3.33 -1.23 -6.24
N CYS A 118 -2.59 -0.44 -5.50
CA CYS A 118 -1.55 0.40 -6.06
C CYS A 118 -0.29 0.28 -5.22
N VAL A 119 0.86 0.26 -5.88
CA VAL A 119 2.18 0.33 -5.26
C VAL A 119 2.97 1.48 -5.86
N PHE A 120 3.74 2.17 -5.02
CA PHE A 120 4.69 3.19 -5.42
C PHE A 120 6.05 2.95 -4.76
N ASP A 121 7.13 3.00 -5.55
CA ASP A 121 8.50 2.70 -5.08
C ASP A 121 9.38 3.96 -4.89
N GLY A 122 8.82 5.16 -5.04
CA GLY A 122 9.56 6.43 -5.08
C GLY A 122 9.77 6.98 -6.48
N ARG A 123 9.49 6.22 -7.54
CA ARG A 123 9.52 6.69 -8.93
C ARG A 123 8.38 6.15 -9.78
N TYR A 124 8.15 4.84 -9.74
CA TYR A 124 7.14 4.18 -10.54
C TYR A 124 5.92 3.86 -9.69
N LYS A 125 4.74 4.13 -10.24
CA LYS A 125 3.45 3.79 -9.63
C LYS A 125 2.73 2.79 -10.52
N LEU A 126 2.39 1.63 -9.96
CA LEU A 126 1.61 0.59 -10.63
C LEU A 126 0.24 0.50 -9.96
N VAL A 127 -0.81 0.60 -10.76
CA VAL A 127 -2.21 0.47 -10.34
C VAL A 127 -2.81 -0.77 -11.00
N ILE A 128 -3.35 -1.67 -10.19
CA ILE A 128 -4.10 -2.83 -10.65
C ILE A 128 -5.58 -2.58 -10.36
N ASN A 129 -6.38 -2.50 -11.42
CA ASN A 129 -7.83 -2.38 -11.34
C ASN A 129 -8.45 -3.63 -11.97
N LEU A 130 -9.25 -4.38 -11.21
CA LEU A 130 -9.87 -5.60 -11.75
C LEU A 130 -11.11 -5.34 -12.60
N HIS A 131 -11.70 -4.14 -12.52
CA HIS A 131 -12.93 -3.78 -13.25
C HIS A 131 -12.68 -2.88 -14.46
N TYR A 132 -11.45 -2.39 -14.64
CA TYR A 132 -11.09 -1.50 -15.75
C TYR A 132 -9.70 -1.85 -16.29
N MET A 133 -8.84 -0.83 -16.46
CA MET A 133 -7.47 -0.99 -16.96
C MET A 133 -6.45 -0.91 -15.83
N ASP A 134 -5.32 -1.58 -16.01
CA ASP A 134 -4.14 -1.34 -15.16
C ASP A 134 -3.36 -0.14 -15.69
N GLU A 135 -2.62 0.48 -14.79
CA GLU A 135 -1.87 1.69 -15.10
C GLU A 135 -0.45 1.59 -14.55
N LEU A 136 0.53 2.06 -15.32
CA LEU A 136 1.91 2.22 -14.87
C LEU A 136 2.41 3.61 -15.25
N TYR A 137 2.95 4.35 -14.29
CA TYR A 137 3.47 5.70 -14.49
C TYR A 137 4.92 5.82 -14.00
N ASP A 138 5.75 6.56 -14.75
CA ASP A 138 7.09 7.02 -14.31
C ASP A 138 6.97 8.46 -13.79
N LEU A 139 6.69 8.65 -12.50
CA LEU A 139 6.43 9.97 -11.91
C LEU A 139 7.62 10.93 -11.97
N LYS A 140 8.83 10.41 -12.26
CA LYS A 140 10.00 11.27 -12.50
C LYS A 140 9.95 11.94 -13.87
N LYS A 141 9.40 11.25 -14.89
CA LYS A 141 9.30 11.77 -16.27
C LYS A 141 7.92 12.35 -16.57
N ASP A 142 6.89 11.80 -15.94
CA ASP A 142 5.49 12.14 -16.11
C ASP A 142 4.85 12.36 -14.72
N PRO A 143 5.18 13.48 -14.05
CA PRO A 143 4.64 13.78 -12.72
C PRO A 143 3.14 14.06 -12.70
N GLN A 144 2.52 14.19 -13.88
CA GLN A 144 1.08 14.40 -14.05
C GLN A 144 0.35 13.10 -14.41
N GLU A 145 1.04 11.95 -14.49
CA GLU A 145 0.42 10.64 -14.70
C GLU A 145 -0.48 10.57 -15.95
N MET A 146 -0.04 11.21 -17.04
CA MET A 146 -0.80 11.35 -18.28
C MET A 146 -0.52 10.23 -19.29
N ILE A 147 0.61 9.53 -19.18
CA ILE A 147 1.05 8.51 -20.12
C ILE A 147 1.08 7.15 -19.42
N ASN A 148 0.05 6.34 -19.66
CA ASN A 148 0.00 4.98 -19.15
C ASN A 148 1.01 4.08 -19.90
N LEU A 149 2.01 3.57 -19.17
CA LEU A 149 3.10 2.72 -19.66
C LEU A 149 2.83 1.23 -19.49
N ILE A 150 1.61 0.81 -19.12
CA ILE A 150 1.31 -0.58 -18.75
C ILE A 150 1.72 -1.60 -19.82
N ASP A 151 1.55 -1.26 -21.10
CA ASP A 151 1.89 -2.13 -22.23
C ASP A 151 3.30 -1.88 -22.81
N SER A 152 4.07 -0.94 -22.23
CA SER A 152 5.41 -0.62 -22.70
C SER A 152 6.38 -1.79 -22.50
N PRO A 153 6.96 -2.37 -23.57
CA PRO A 153 7.92 -3.46 -23.43
C PRO A 153 9.19 -3.06 -22.66
N GLU A 154 9.60 -1.79 -22.78
CA GLU A 154 10.77 -1.24 -22.08
C GLU A 154 10.59 -1.19 -20.56
N HIS A 155 9.34 -1.11 -20.09
CA HIS A 155 9.00 -1.04 -18.67
C HIS A 155 8.51 -2.38 -18.10
N ALA A 156 8.57 -3.46 -18.88
CA ALA A 156 8.04 -4.75 -18.48
C ALA A 156 8.71 -5.29 -17.20
N GLU A 157 10.02 -5.08 -17.03
CA GLU A 157 10.75 -5.55 -15.84
C GLU A 157 10.29 -4.83 -14.57
N VAL A 158 10.24 -3.49 -14.58
CA VAL A 158 9.78 -2.72 -13.41
C VAL A 158 8.31 -2.96 -13.11
N ARG A 159 7.46 -3.05 -14.14
CA ARG A 159 6.04 -3.39 -14.00
C ARG A 159 5.85 -4.74 -13.33
N ASP A 160 6.54 -5.76 -13.83
CA ASP A 160 6.45 -7.12 -13.31
C ASP A 160 6.99 -7.18 -11.85
N HIS A 161 8.08 -6.46 -11.55
CA HIS A 161 8.60 -6.36 -10.18
C HIS A 161 7.61 -5.69 -9.21
N LEU A 162 7.03 -4.55 -9.58
CA LEU A 162 6.02 -3.88 -8.75
C LEU A 162 4.76 -4.73 -8.56
N HIS A 163 4.37 -5.48 -9.58
CA HIS A 163 3.26 -6.42 -9.48
C HIS A 163 3.55 -7.55 -8.49
N ASP A 164 4.79 -8.05 -8.45
CA ASP A 164 5.20 -9.01 -7.42
C ASP A 164 5.12 -8.38 -6.03
N LYS A 165 5.51 -7.11 -5.87
CA LYS A 165 5.38 -6.38 -4.59
C LYS A 165 3.94 -6.21 -4.13
N ILE A 166 2.99 -5.93 -5.04
CA ILE A 166 1.56 -5.92 -4.69
C ILE A 166 1.14 -7.29 -4.16
N LEU A 167 1.52 -8.36 -4.85
CA LEU A 167 1.06 -9.71 -4.49
C LEU A 167 1.71 -10.21 -3.19
N GLU A 168 2.99 -9.89 -2.98
CA GLU A 168 3.69 -10.12 -1.70
C GLU A 168 3.00 -9.37 -0.55
N TRP A 169 2.70 -8.09 -0.75
CA TRP A 169 1.98 -7.27 0.23
C TRP A 169 0.62 -7.87 0.56
N MET A 170 -0.19 -8.18 -0.45
CA MET A 170 -1.51 -8.81 -0.26
C MET A 170 -1.43 -10.13 0.53
N ASP A 171 -0.35 -10.89 0.37
CA ASP A 171 -0.15 -12.11 1.13
C ASP A 171 0.28 -11.84 2.57
N GLU A 172 1.19 -10.90 2.78
CA GLU A 172 1.66 -10.46 4.10
C GLU A 172 0.54 -9.85 4.93
N THR A 173 -0.24 -8.95 4.32
CA THR A 173 -1.37 -8.25 4.93
C THR A 173 -2.66 -9.04 4.90
N ARG A 174 -2.64 -10.27 4.37
CA ARG A 174 -3.84 -11.13 4.31
C ARG A 174 -5.02 -10.42 3.66
N ASP A 175 -4.75 -9.67 2.61
CA ASP A 175 -5.76 -8.97 1.85
C ASP A 175 -6.94 -9.90 1.56
N VAL A 176 -8.13 -9.49 2.01
CA VAL A 176 -9.35 -10.31 1.93
C VAL A 176 -9.79 -10.59 0.50
N PHE A 177 -9.27 -9.83 -0.48
CA PHE A 177 -9.54 -10.03 -1.90
C PHE A 177 -8.44 -10.81 -2.61
N ARG A 178 -7.33 -11.18 -1.95
CA ARG A 178 -6.24 -11.94 -2.58
C ARG A 178 -6.76 -13.20 -3.26
N GLY A 179 -6.16 -13.52 -4.39
CA GLY A 179 -6.62 -14.63 -5.20
C GLY A 179 -6.05 -14.57 -6.61
N PRO A 180 -6.34 -15.60 -7.42
CA PRO A 180 -5.69 -15.80 -8.70
C PRO A 180 -5.95 -14.69 -9.71
N ILE A 181 -7.04 -13.95 -9.57
CA ILE A 181 -7.39 -12.87 -10.49
C ILE A 181 -6.38 -11.71 -10.43
N TRP A 182 -5.77 -11.46 -9.26
CA TRP A 182 -4.74 -10.43 -9.10
C TRP A 182 -3.42 -10.83 -9.78
N GLU A 183 -3.13 -12.12 -9.84
CA GLU A 183 -1.92 -12.65 -10.49
C GLU A 183 -2.05 -12.65 -12.03
N ARG A 184 -3.27 -12.81 -12.53
CA ARG A 184 -3.56 -12.96 -13.97
C ARG A 184 -3.79 -11.60 -14.61
N ARG A 185 -2.72 -10.99 -15.11
CA ARG A 185 -2.80 -9.77 -15.93
C ARG A 185 -2.44 -10.06 -17.40
N PRO A 186 -3.10 -9.45 -18.39
CA PRO A 186 -2.84 -9.71 -19.82
C PRO A 186 -1.37 -9.53 -20.23
N TRP A 187 -0.68 -8.58 -19.58
CA TRP A 187 0.73 -8.29 -19.82
C TRP A 187 1.70 -9.19 -19.05
N ARG A 188 1.25 -9.95 -18.02
CA ARG A 188 2.10 -10.79 -17.16
C ARG A 188 2.29 -12.22 -17.72
N LYS A 189 2.86 -12.32 -18.92
CA LYS A 189 2.95 -13.59 -19.68
C LYS A 189 3.80 -14.67 -19.02
N LYS A 190 4.78 -14.31 -18.20
CA LYS A 190 5.73 -15.26 -17.57
C LYS A 190 5.19 -15.89 -16.29
N ARG A 191 4.28 -15.22 -15.57
CA ARG A 191 3.70 -15.73 -14.33
C ARG A 191 2.63 -16.77 -14.68
N ARG A 192 2.63 -17.90 -13.95
CA ARG A 192 1.68 -18.99 -14.11
C ARG A 192 1.00 -19.22 -12.77
N MET A 193 -0.34 -19.24 -12.78
CA MET A 193 -1.13 -19.52 -11.59
C MET A 193 -1.03 -21.01 -11.24
N GLY A 194 -0.71 -21.31 -9.98
CA GLY A 194 -0.86 -22.65 -9.39
C GLY A 194 -2.08 -22.72 -8.47
N TRP A 195 -2.56 -23.93 -8.18
CA TRP A 195 -3.68 -24.16 -7.25
C TRP A 195 -3.46 -23.51 -5.87
N ASN A 196 -2.22 -23.55 -5.37
CA ASN A 196 -1.85 -22.96 -4.08
C ASN A 196 -1.48 -21.46 -4.16
N GLY A 197 -1.66 -20.80 -5.31
CA GLY A 197 -1.22 -19.41 -5.52
C GLY A 197 0.27 -19.22 -5.20
N SER A 198 0.57 -18.27 -4.32
CA SER A 198 1.90 -18.02 -3.75
C SER A 198 2.37 -19.05 -2.72
N GLY A 199 1.51 -19.97 -2.28
CA GLY A 199 1.79 -20.94 -1.21
C GLY A 199 1.37 -20.44 0.19
N LYS A 200 1.03 -19.15 0.35
CA LYS A 200 0.60 -18.54 1.62
C LYS A 200 -0.92 -18.67 1.84
N THR A 201 -1.44 -19.90 1.76
CA THR A 201 -2.90 -20.16 1.76
C THR A 201 -3.55 -20.12 3.15
N ARG A 202 -2.78 -20.18 4.26
CA ARG A 202 -3.28 -20.18 5.65
C ARG A 202 -2.92 -18.90 6.42
N PRO A 203 -3.68 -18.50 7.47
CA PRO A 203 -3.64 -17.15 8.09
C PRO A 203 -2.33 -16.74 8.75
N ARG A 204 -2.27 -15.53 9.33
CA ARG A 204 -1.04 -14.99 9.95
C ARG A 204 -0.56 -15.90 11.08
N ARG A 205 0.73 -15.79 11.43
CA ARG A 205 1.23 -16.31 12.70
C ARG A 205 0.36 -15.78 13.84
N ASP A 206 0.22 -16.56 14.90
CA ASP A 206 -0.41 -16.12 16.13
C ASP A 206 0.29 -14.84 16.61
N ASP A 207 -0.38 -13.70 16.42
CA ASP A 207 0.08 -12.37 16.81
C ASP A 207 -0.53 -11.95 18.15
N GLY A 208 -1.37 -12.80 18.75
CA GLY A 208 -2.10 -12.53 19.99
C GLY A 208 -3.36 -11.66 19.82
N TYR A 209 -3.72 -11.26 18.60
CA TYR A 209 -4.84 -10.35 18.33
C TYR A 209 -5.86 -10.93 17.35
N GLU A 210 -5.41 -11.59 16.28
CA GLU A 210 -6.33 -12.25 15.35
C GLU A 210 -6.81 -13.61 15.89
N PRO A 211 -8.08 -13.98 15.64
CA PRO A 211 -8.60 -15.27 16.09
C PRO A 211 -7.80 -16.42 15.46
N ARG A 212 -7.38 -17.36 16.31
CA ARG A 212 -6.61 -18.54 15.91
C ARG A 212 -7.35 -19.34 14.84
N VAL A 213 -6.68 -19.60 13.73
CA VAL A 213 -7.33 -20.26 12.59
C VAL A 213 -7.32 -21.78 12.73
N LEU A 214 -8.47 -22.36 12.41
CA LEU A 214 -8.75 -23.78 12.46
C LEU A 214 -8.73 -24.37 11.05
N LEU A 215 -8.27 -25.61 10.93
CA LEU A 215 -8.37 -26.41 9.73
C LEU A 215 -9.84 -26.69 9.43
N TYR A 216 -10.25 -26.47 8.18
CA TYR A 216 -11.62 -26.70 7.74
C TYR A 216 -12.10 -28.14 7.98
N GLU A 217 -11.22 -29.12 7.72
CA GLU A 217 -11.56 -30.55 7.78
C GLU A 217 -11.67 -31.09 9.22
N THR A 218 -10.84 -30.57 10.13
CA THR A 218 -10.67 -31.16 11.47
C THR A 218 -11.11 -30.24 12.61
N GLY A 219 -11.29 -28.95 12.35
CA GLY A 219 -11.54 -27.94 13.39
C GLY A 219 -10.35 -27.73 14.33
N LEU A 220 -9.18 -28.34 14.05
CA LEU A 220 -7.98 -28.21 14.88
C LEU A 220 -7.15 -26.99 14.45
N PRO A 221 -6.35 -26.40 15.35
CA PRO A 221 -5.46 -25.30 14.99
C PRO A 221 -4.51 -25.62 13.83
N VAL A 222 -4.23 -24.63 12.99
CA VAL A 222 -3.23 -24.74 11.94
C VAL A 222 -1.82 -24.76 12.55
N GLU A 223 -1.04 -25.80 12.23
CA GLU A 223 0.36 -25.96 12.71
C GLU A 223 1.42 -25.52 11.69
N LYS A 224 1.06 -25.40 10.40
CA LYS A 224 1.96 -25.02 9.30
C LYS A 224 1.32 -23.98 8.37
N TRP A 225 2.08 -22.94 8.05
CA TRP A 225 1.62 -21.74 7.34
C TRP A 225 1.81 -21.80 5.83
N GLU A 226 2.96 -22.35 5.42
CA GLU A 226 3.32 -22.57 4.03
C GLU A 226 3.23 -24.06 3.76
N TYR A 227 2.52 -24.42 2.68
CA TYR A 227 2.61 -25.77 2.15
C TYR A 227 3.83 -25.83 1.24
N GLU A 228 4.79 -26.69 1.58
CA GLU A 228 5.83 -27.07 0.63
C GLU A 228 5.14 -27.59 -0.64
N LYS A 229 5.51 -27.01 -1.80
CA LYS A 229 5.11 -27.57 -3.09
C LYS A 229 5.64 -29.01 -3.14
N LYS A 230 4.74 -29.99 -3.21
CA LYS A 230 5.09 -31.31 -3.74
C LYS A 230 5.28 -31.20 -5.25
#